data_AF-A0A3S0TS38-F1
#
_entry.id   AF-A0A3S0TS38-F1
#
_cell.length_a   1.000
_cell.length_b   1.000
_cell.length_c   1.000
_cell.angle_alpha   90.00
_cell.angle_beta   90.00
_cell.angle_gamma   90.00
#
_symmetry.space_group_name_H-M   'P 1'
#
loop_
_entity.id
_entity.type
_entity.pdbx_description
1 polymer ?
#
loop_
_entity_poly.entity_id
_entity_poly.type
_entity_poly.pdbx_seq_one_letter_code
_entity_poly.pdbx_strand_id
1 'polypeptide(L)'
;MTKTASSSTSAPQSLHLVFGGELKTLDSHEFRQPDSLDVVGIFPDYSSAYAAWKNAAQRSVDNAMMRYFVVPLHRMLDFSQPATSAT
;
A
#
# COMPACT_ATOMS: atom_id res chain seq x y z
N MET A 1 25.43 -17.70 14.33
CA MET A 1 24.49 -16.73 14.91
C MET A 1 23.21 -16.76 14.09
N THR A 2 22.25 -17.61 14.47
CA THR A 2 20.93 -17.72 13.80
C THR A 2 19.95 -16.79 14.50
N LYS A 3 19.59 -15.68 13.83
CA LYS A 3 18.69 -14.66 14.37
C LYS A 3 17.23 -15.13 14.31
N THR A 4 16.80 -15.66 15.45
CA THR A 4 15.60 -15.29 16.23
C THR A 4 14.25 -15.13 15.50
N ALA A 5 13.38 -16.12 15.74
CA ALA A 5 11.95 -16.07 16.04
C ALA A 5 11.07 -14.95 15.41
N SER A 6 10.17 -15.36 14.52
CA SER A 6 8.93 -14.63 14.26
C SER A 6 7.90 -15.01 15.32
N SER A 7 7.68 -14.10 16.27
CA SER A 7 6.64 -14.19 17.29
C SER A 7 5.25 -14.12 16.66
N SER A 8 4.50 -15.21 16.79
CA SER A 8 3.06 -15.30 16.58
C SER A 8 2.32 -14.55 17.69
N THR A 9 2.07 -13.26 17.51
CA THR A 9 1.14 -12.50 18.33
C THR A 9 -0.10 -12.22 17.49
N SER A 10 -1.25 -12.67 17.98
CA SER A 10 -2.60 -12.43 17.44
C SER A 10 -3.01 -10.95 17.58
N ALA A 11 -2.18 -10.04 17.07
CA ALA A 11 -2.55 -8.66 16.81
C ALA A 11 -3.06 -8.58 15.35
N PRO A 12 -4.09 -7.77 15.06
CA PRO A 12 -4.61 -7.65 13.70
C PRO A 12 -3.48 -7.30 12.73
N GLN A 13 -3.22 -8.21 11.79
CA GLN A 13 -2.11 -8.10 10.85
C GLN A 13 -2.33 -6.87 9.98
N SER A 14 -1.61 -5.80 10.29
CA SER A 14 -1.75 -4.52 9.61
C SER A 14 -0.86 -4.47 8.37
N LEU A 15 -1.26 -5.23 7.35
CA LEU A 15 -0.55 -5.23 6.07
C LEU A 15 -0.76 -3.91 5.33
N HIS A 16 0.32 -3.37 4.78
CA HIS A 16 0.34 -2.13 4.00
C HIS A 16 0.92 -2.41 2.61
N LEU A 17 0.12 -2.19 1.57
CA LEU A 17 0.55 -2.27 0.18
C LEU A 17 1.02 -0.88 -0.28
N VAL A 18 2.21 -0.83 -0.89
CA VAL A 18 2.72 0.38 -1.53
C VAL A 18 2.79 0.14 -3.03
N PHE A 19 2.11 1.00 -3.78
CA PHE A 19 2.11 0.97 -5.24
C PHE A 19 2.00 2.39 -5.79
N GLY A 20 2.37 2.58 -7.05
CA GLY A 20 2.26 3.86 -7.73
C GLY A 20 2.13 3.70 -9.23
N GLY A 21 1.90 4.80 -9.91
CA GLY A 21 1.75 4.83 -11.36
C GLY A 21 1.55 6.24 -11.87
N GLU A 22 1.48 6.37 -13.19
CA GLU A 22 1.16 7.63 -13.85
C GLU A 22 -0.35 7.88 -13.80
N LEU A 23 -0.76 9.04 -13.27
CA LEU A 23 -2.14 9.48 -13.24
C LEU A 23 -2.51 10.18 -14.55
N LYS A 24 -3.78 10.10 -14.95
CA LYS A 24 -4.30 10.87 -16.10
C LYS A 24 -4.27 12.37 -15.85
N THR A 25 -4.56 12.78 -14.61
CA THR A 25 -4.58 14.17 -14.16
C THR A 25 -4.08 14.24 -12.72
N LEU A 26 -3.52 15.38 -12.33
CA LEU A 26 -2.92 15.59 -11.00
C LEU A 26 -3.93 15.49 -9.85
N ASP A 27 -5.20 15.82 -10.11
CA ASP A 27 -6.30 15.81 -9.14
C ASP A 27 -7.14 14.52 -9.16
N SER A 28 -6.87 13.60 -10.10
CA SER A 28 -7.62 12.34 -10.18
C SER A 28 -6.84 11.18 -9.56
N HIS A 29 -7.57 10.18 -9.12
CA HIS A 29 -7.02 8.88 -8.71
C HIS A 29 -7.03 7.86 -9.85
N GLU A 30 -7.36 8.29 -11.07
CA GLU A 30 -7.32 7.45 -12.26
C GLU A 30 -5.90 7.32 -12.82
N PHE A 31 -5.42 6.09 -12.88
CA PHE A 31 -4.19 5.77 -13.57
C PHE A 31 -4.39 5.85 -15.09
N ARG A 32 -3.40 6.44 -15.76
CA ARG A 32 -3.36 6.54 -17.22
C ARG A 32 -3.11 5.17 -17.86
N GLN A 33 -2.20 4.41 -17.28
CA GLN A 33 -1.81 3.07 -17.74
C GLN A 33 -1.86 2.08 -16.57
N PRO A 34 -2.97 1.34 -16.40
CA PRO A 34 -3.09 0.35 -15.33
C PRO A 34 -2.11 -0.82 -15.49
N ASP A 35 -1.66 -1.12 -16.71
CA ASP A 35 -0.66 -2.18 -16.96
C ASP A 35 0.77 -1.77 -16.54
N SER A 36 1.04 -0.48 -16.35
CA SER A 36 2.35 0.07 -16.00
C SER A 36 2.42 0.55 -14.55
N LEU A 37 1.62 -0.06 -13.67
CA LEU A 37 1.68 0.21 -12.24
C LEU A 37 3.00 -0.31 -11.65
N ASP A 38 3.68 0.54 -10.90
CA ASP A 38 4.86 0.18 -10.12
C ASP A 38 4.44 -0.33 -8.74
N VAL A 39 4.64 -1.62 -8.50
CA VAL A 39 4.34 -2.26 -7.22
C VAL A 39 5.63 -2.36 -6.42
N VAL A 40 5.77 -1.48 -5.42
CA VAL A 40 6.96 -1.42 -4.57
C VAL A 40 7.04 -2.62 -3.63
N GLY A 41 5.89 -3.03 -3.06
CA GLY A 41 5.81 -4.23 -2.21
C GLY A 41 4.75 -4.14 -1.10
N ILE A 42 4.68 -5.21 -0.31
CA ILE A 42 3.79 -5.33 0.85
C ILE A 42 4.64 -5.36 2.12
N PHE A 43 4.24 -4.58 3.11
CA PHE A 43 4.97 -4.41 4.36
C PHE A 43 4.08 -4.74 5.57
N PRO A 44 4.67 -5.29 6.66
CA PRO A 44 3.95 -5.65 7.87
C PRO A 44 3.61 -4.44 8.77
N ASP A 45 4.25 -3.28 8.56
CA ASP A 45 4.13 -2.08 9.38
C ASP A 45 4.00 -0.82 8.52
N TYR A 46 3.29 0.20 9.05
CA TYR A 46 3.14 1.49 8.37
C TYR A 46 4.49 2.22 8.20
N SER A 47 5.41 2.11 9.18
CA SER A 47 6.70 2.81 9.12
C SER A 47 7.56 2.31 7.96
N SER A 48 7.62 0.99 7.76
CA SER A 48 8.32 0.36 6.65
C SER A 48 7.67 0.69 5.30
N ALA A 49 6.33 0.66 5.24
CA ALA A 49 5.60 1.07 4.04
C ALA A 49 5.86 2.55 3.69
N TYR A 50 5.84 3.44 4.68
CA TYR A 50 6.10 4.86 4.49
C TYR A 50 7.54 5.13 4.01
N ALA A 51 8.52 4.40 4.54
CA ALA A 51 9.90 4.50 4.08
C ALA A 51 10.05 4.07 2.62
N ALA A 52 9.41 2.96 2.23
CA ALA A 52 9.40 2.46 0.86
C ALA A 52 8.68 3.43 -0.10
N TRP A 53 7.51 3.94 0.29
CA TRP A 53 6.77 4.97 -0.44
C TRP A 53 7.59 6.23 -0.63
N LYS A 54 8.24 6.74 0.43
CA LYS A 54 9.07 7.94 0.37
C LYS A 54 10.22 7.75 -0.62
N ASN A 55 10.88 6.59 -0.58
CA ASN A 55 11.97 6.30 -1.52
C ASN A 55 11.46 6.24 -2.96
N ALA A 56 10.33 5.57 -3.21
CA ALA A 56 9.74 5.46 -4.54
C ALA A 56 9.27 6.82 -5.10
N ALA A 57 8.61 7.63 -4.27
CA ALA A 57 8.17 8.97 -4.61
C ALA A 57 9.36 9.92 -4.87
N GLN A 58 10.45 9.78 -4.12
CA GLN A 58 11.67 10.56 -4.36
C GLN A 58 12.36 10.22 -5.69
N ARG A 59 12.26 8.96 -6.15
CA ARG A 59 12.78 8.55 -7.46
C ARG A 59 11.96 9.10 -8.62
N SER A 60 10.69 9.43 -8.40
CA SER A 60 9.78 9.90 -9.44
C SER A 60 9.54 11.41 -9.41
N VAL A 61 10.42 12.20 -8.79
CA VAL A 61 10.28 13.66 -8.66
C VAL A 61 10.22 14.35 -10.03
N ASP A 62 10.93 13.82 -11.03
CA ASP A 62 10.95 14.37 -12.38
C ASP A 62 9.63 14.14 -13.15
N ASN A 63 8.79 13.20 -12.72
CA ASN A 63 7.50 12.92 -13.34
C ASN A 63 6.36 13.38 -12.43
N ALA A 64 5.82 14.57 -12.70
CA ALA A 64 4.74 15.17 -11.91
C ALA A 64 3.46 14.33 -11.87
N MET A 65 3.21 13.51 -12.91
CA MET A 65 2.03 12.64 -12.96
C MET A 65 2.22 11.34 -12.18
N MET A 66 3.45 11.02 -11.75
CA MET A 66 3.74 9.78 -11.06
C MET A 66 3.44 9.92 -9.56
N ARG A 67 2.46 9.14 -9.10
CA ARG A 67 1.98 9.21 -7.72
C ARG A 67 2.02 7.82 -7.09
N TYR A 68 2.53 7.76 -5.85
CA TYR A 68 2.53 6.55 -5.04
C TYR A 68 1.53 6.67 -3.89
N PHE A 69 0.89 5.54 -3.58
CA PHE A 69 -0.11 5.39 -2.54
C PHE A 69 0.31 4.31 -1.56
N VAL A 70 -0.07 4.48 -0.29
CA VAL A 70 0.06 3.46 0.75
C VAL A 70 -1.34 3.07 1.17
N VAL A 71 -1.70 1.80 0.98
CA VAL A 71 -3.04 1.29 1.27
C VAL A 71 -2.96 0.25 2.39
N PRO A 72 -3.67 0.46 3.52
CA PRO A 72 -3.84 -0.56 4.55
C PRO A 72 -4.79 -1.65 4.05
N LEU A 73 -4.27 -2.86 3.81
CA LEU A 73 -5.05 -3.99 3.30
C LEU A 73 -6.05 -4.54 4.32
N HIS A 74 -5.72 -4.46 5.62
CA HIS A 74 -6.60 -4.94 6.69
C HIS A 74 -7.96 -4.24 6.66
N ARG A 75 -7.98 -2.92 6.49
CA ARG A 75 -9.22 -2.15 6.35
C ARG A 75 -9.98 -2.47 5.06
N MET A 76 -9.29 -2.82 3.98
CA MET A 76 -9.94 -3.16 2.71
C MET A 76 -10.69 -4.50 2.78
N LEU A 77 -10.11 -5.51 3.41
CA LEU A 77 -10.70 -6.86 3.49
C LEU A 77 -11.96 -6.89 4.37
N ASP A 78 -12.02 -6.06 5.42
CA ASP A 78 -13.19 -5.95 6.28
C ASP A 78 -14.45 -5.46 5.55
N PHE A 79 -14.31 -4.67 4.47
CA PHE A 79 -15.45 -4.22 3.66
C PHE A 79 -16.13 -5.34 2.85
N SER A 80 -15.53 -6.53 2.75
CA SER A 80 -16.12 -7.68 2.08
C SER A 80 -17.03 -8.52 2.98
N GLN A 81 -17.05 -8.28 4.30
CA GLN A 81 -18.12 -8.82 5.14
C GLN A 81 -19.34 -7.93 4.90
N PRO A 82 -20.39 -8.39 4.18
CA PRO A 82 -21.66 -7.68 4.22
C PRO A 82 -22.01 -7.52 5.70
N ALA A 83 -22.51 -6.36 6.09
CA ALA A 83 -23.05 -6.12 7.42
C ALA A 83 -24.25 -7.06 7.66
N THR A 84 -24.00 -8.34 7.91
CA THR A 84 -24.97 -9.33 8.33
C THR A 84 -24.91 -9.40 9.84
N SER A 85 -25.57 -8.43 10.46
CA SER A 85 -25.97 -8.41 11.86
C SER A 85 -26.94 -7.24 12.00
N ALA A 86 -28.16 -7.36 12.50
CA ALA A 86 -28.89 -8.48 13.09
C ALA A 86 -30.39 -8.09 13.12
N THR A 87 -31.26 -9.12 13.10
CA THR A 87 -32.67 -9.18 13.56
C THR A 87 -33.68 -8.14 13.05
#